data_AF-A0A3M2Z2N4-F1
#
_entry.id   AF-A0A3M2Z2N4-F1
#
_cell.length_a   1.000
_cell.length_b   1.000
_cell.length_c   1.000
_cell.angle_alpha   90.00
_cell.angle_beta   90.00
_cell.angle_gamma   90.00
#
_symmetry.space_group_name_H-M   'P 1'
#
loop_
_entity.id
_entity.type
_entity.pdbx_description
1 polymer ?
#
loop_
_entity_poly.entity_id
_entity_poly.type
_entity_poly.pdbx_seq_one_letter_code
_entity_poly.pdbx_strand_id
1 'polypeptide(L)' 'AWGYSLATDVLGAVIEQATGLALSEAIARMVTGPLRMSATSFRPMQGLPLASAYKDTDGSPERIGDHGVLMLDSGRARLS' A
#
# COMPACT_ATOMS: atom_id res chain seq x y z
N ALA A 1 -2.38 21.83 -15.46
CA ALA A 1 -2.17 20.51 -16.11
C ALA A 1 -2.38 19.42 -15.06
N TRP A 2 -2.68 18.19 -15.48
CA TRP A 2 -2.88 17.03 -14.60
C TRP A 2 -1.58 16.21 -14.48
N GLY A 3 -1.34 15.56 -13.33
CA GLY A 3 -0.19 14.69 -13.12
C GLY A 3 -0.37 13.71 -11.96
N TYR A 4 0.06 12.47 -12.17
CA TYR A 4 0.15 11.46 -11.11
C TYR A 4 1.22 11.88 -10.07
N SER A 5 0.91 11.79 -8.78
CA SER A 5 1.77 12.34 -7.71
C SER A 5 1.52 11.69 -6.35
N LEU A 6 2.32 12.08 -5.36
CA LEU A 6 2.20 11.70 -3.95
C LEU A 6 1.09 12.47 -3.19
N ALA A 7 0.18 13.13 -3.90
CA ALA A 7 -0.86 13.94 -3.28
C ALA A 7 -1.77 13.12 -2.35
N THR A 8 -2.00 11.83 -2.65
CA THR A 8 -2.81 10.94 -1.80
C THR A 8 -2.10 10.61 -0.49
N ASP A 9 -0.79 10.40 -0.51
CA ASP A 9 0.03 10.20 0.69
C ASP A 9 -0.04 11.44 1.61
N VAL A 10 0.09 12.64 1.02
CA VAL A 10 -0.05 13.91 1.74
C VAL A 10 -1.46 14.08 2.30
N LEU A 11 -2.49 13.74 1.53
CA LEU A 11 -3.88 13.80 1.99
C LEU A 11 -4.13 12.84 3.17
N GLY A 12 -3.45 11.69 3.20
CA GLY A 12 -3.45 10.78 4.34
C GLY A 12 -3.01 11.50 5.62
N ALA A 13 -1.87 12.19 5.60
CA ALA A 13 -1.39 12.97 6.74
C ALA A 13 -2.35 14.11 7.12
N VAL A 14 -2.98 14.77 6.14
CA VAL A 14 -4.00 15.80 6.41
C VAL A 14 -5.21 15.20 7.16
N ILE A 15 -5.65 13.99 6.80
CA ILE A 15 -6.74 13.28 7.51
C ILE A 15 -6.34 12.98 8.96
N GLU A 16 -5.10 12.54 9.20
CA GLU A 16 -4.60 12.31 10.56
C GLU A 16 -4.68 13.59 11.39
N GLN A 17 -4.19 14.71 10.85
CA GLN A 17 -4.23 16.00 11.55
C GLN A 17 -5.65 16.51 11.78
N ALA A 18 -6.56 16.32 10.81
CA ALA A 18 -7.95 16.78 10.93
C ALA A 18 -8.76 15.95 11.93
N THR A 19 -8.40 14.68 12.14
CA THR A 19 -9.17 13.76 13.00
C THR A 19 -8.52 13.51 14.36
N GLY A 20 -7.21 13.75 14.50
CA GLY A 20 -6.44 13.38 15.68
C GLY A 20 -6.26 11.86 15.85
N LEU A 21 -6.52 11.07 14.81
CA LEU A 21 -6.40 9.61 14.79
C LEU A 21 -5.27 9.18 13.86
N ALA A 22 -4.73 7.98 14.09
CA ALA A 22 -3.88 7.35 13.08
C ALA A 22 -4.70 7.08 11.80
N LEU A 23 -4.08 7.17 10.63
CA LEU A 23 -4.80 7.06 9.35
C LEU A 23 -5.58 5.74 9.24
N SER A 24 -5.00 4.63 9.72
CA SER A 24 -5.66 3.33 9.72
C SER A 24 -6.96 3.32 10.55
N GLU A 25 -7.00 4.06 11.65
CA GLU A 25 -8.18 4.15 12.53
C GLU A 25 -9.25 5.05 11.91
N ALA A 26 -8.83 6.20 11.36
CA ALA A 26 -9.74 7.11 10.66
C ALA A 26 -10.44 6.41 9.49
N ILE A 27 -9.69 5.71 8.64
CA ILE A 27 -10.24 4.95 7.51
C ILE A 27 -11.10 3.78 7.98
N ALA A 28 -10.72 3.07 9.05
CA ALA A 28 -11.54 2.02 9.63
C ALA A 28 -12.91 2.53 10.09
N ARG A 29 -12.91 3.67 10.80
CA ARG A 29 -14.13 4.29 11.32
C ARG A 29 -15.04 4.85 10.23
N MET A 30 -14.45 5.49 9.22
CA MET A 30 -15.21 6.29 8.25
C MET A 30 -15.55 5.52 6.97
N VAL A 31 -14.80 4.47 6.62
CA VAL A 31 -14.93 3.77 5.33
C VAL A 31 -15.07 2.27 5.50
N THR A 32 -14.02 1.57 5.95
CA THR A 32 -14.00 0.10 5.88
C THR A 32 -14.96 -0.55 6.88
N GLY A 33 -15.20 0.06 8.04
CA GLY A 33 -16.21 -0.36 9.00
C GLY A 33 -17.64 -0.25 8.45
N PRO A 34 -18.12 0.94 8.04
CA PRO A 34 -19.45 1.14 7.47
C PRO A 34 -19.74 0.24 6.25
N LEU A 35 -18.73 -0.01 5.42
CA LEU A 35 -18.84 -0.85 4.22
C LEU A 35 -18.58 -2.33 4.47
N ARG A 36 -18.31 -2.74 5.73
CA ARG A 36 -18.02 -4.13 6.11
C ARG A 36 -16.83 -4.75 5.36
N MET A 37 -15.82 -3.94 5.06
CA MET A 37 -14.56 -4.37 4.42
C MET A 37 -13.59 -4.93 5.47
N SER A 38 -13.96 -6.07 6.09
CA SER A 38 -13.24 -6.65 7.23
C SER A 38 -11.90 -7.32 6.90
N ALA A 39 -11.49 -7.35 5.63
CA ALA A 39 -10.22 -7.90 5.16
C ALA A 39 -9.32 -6.83 4.52
N THR A 40 -9.48 -5.56 4.91
CA THR A 40 -8.76 -4.43 4.32
C THR A 40 -8.18 -3.51 5.40
N SER A 41 -6.85 -3.36 5.41
CA SER A 41 -6.12 -2.52 6.36
C SER A 41 -4.74 -2.12 5.82
N PHE A 42 -4.10 -1.16 6.48
CA PHE A 42 -2.72 -0.73 6.19
C PHE A 42 -1.64 -1.71 6.67
N ARG A 43 -2.01 -2.74 7.42
CA ARG A 43 -1.11 -3.79 7.92
C ARG A 43 -1.70 -5.17 7.60
N PRO A 44 -0.85 -6.21 7.47
CA PRO A 44 -1.33 -7.59 7.34
C PRO A 44 -2.24 -7.96 8.51
N MET A 45 -3.38 -8.57 8.21
CA MET A 45 -4.33 -9.04 9.23
C MET A 45 -3.97 -10.45 9.67
N GLN A 46 -4.06 -10.72 10.97
CA GLN A 46 -3.78 -12.05 11.52
C GLN A 46 -4.71 -13.10 10.89
N GLY A 47 -4.14 -14.22 10.46
CA GLY A 47 -4.89 -15.32 9.86
C GLY A 47 -5.33 -15.11 8.41
N LEU A 48 -5.05 -13.96 7.79
CA LEU A 48 -5.33 -13.71 6.37
C LEU A 48 -4.02 -13.75 5.57
N PRO A 49 -3.78 -14.79 4.75
CA PRO A 49 -2.55 -14.89 3.97
C PRO A 49 -2.51 -13.81 2.89
N LEU A 50 -1.34 -13.20 2.71
CA LEU A 50 -1.08 -12.31 1.59
C LEU A 50 -0.56 -13.11 0.41
N ALA A 51 -1.03 -12.75 -0.80
CA ALA A 51 -0.43 -13.25 -2.02
C ALA A 51 1.06 -12.87 -2.07
N SER A 52 1.91 -13.79 -2.55
CA SER A 52 3.32 -13.46 -2.79
C SER A 52 3.42 -12.47 -3.94
N ALA A 53 4.26 -11.45 -3.78
CA ALA A 53 4.56 -10.50 -4.84
C ALA A 53 5.55 -11.12 -5.84
N TYR A 54 5.34 -10.87 -7.13
CA TYR A 54 6.19 -11.29 -8.23
C TYR A 54 6.53 -10.07 -9.10
N LYS A 55 7.67 -10.11 -9.77
CA LYS A 55 8.09 -9.11 -10.76
C LYS A 55 8.18 -9.74 -12.15
N ASP A 56 8.01 -8.91 -13.15
CA ASP A 56 8.18 -9.30 -14.54
C ASP A 56 9.64 -9.62 -14.86
N THR A 57 9.83 -10.60 -15.74
CA THR A 57 11.10 -10.96 -16.36
C THR A 57 10.85 -11.37 -17.81
N ASP A 58 11.90 -11.56 -18.60
CA ASP A 58 11.78 -12.07 -19.98
C ASP A 58 11.24 -13.51 -20.05
N GLY A 59 11.19 -14.23 -18.92
CA GLY A 59 10.67 -15.59 -18.79
C GLY A 59 9.37 -15.65 -17.99
N SER A 60 9.36 -16.49 -16.95
CA SER A 60 8.24 -16.57 -16.01
C SER A 60 8.33 -15.49 -14.92
N PRO A 61 7.21 -15.09 -14.29
CA PRO A 61 7.23 -14.18 -13.14
C PRO A 61 8.19 -14.68 -12.05
N GLU A 62 9.08 -13.80 -11.59
CA GLU A 62 10.05 -14.10 -10.54
C GLU A 62 9.51 -13.64 -9.19
N ARG A 63 9.53 -14.51 -8.18
CA ARG A 63 9.06 -14.15 -6.84
C ARG A 63 9.97 -13.08 -6.25
N ILE A 64 9.37 -12.01 -5.72
CA ILE A 64 10.11 -10.99 -4.98
C ILE A 64 10.45 -11.53 -3.59
N GLY A 65 11.74 -11.70 -3.32
CA GLY A 65 12.27 -12.03 -2.00
C GLY A 65 12.74 -10.80 -1.23
N ASP A 66 13.24 -11.02 -0.02
CA ASP A 66 13.87 -9.99 0.80
C ASP A 66 15.06 -9.38 0.03
N HIS A 67 15.20 -8.05 0.09
CA HIS A 67 16.20 -7.31 -0.68
C HIS A 67 16.04 -7.34 -2.20
N GLY A 68 14.85 -7.71 -2.70
CA GLY A 68 14.51 -7.64 -4.11
C GLY A 68 14.73 -6.24 -4.69
N VAL A 69 15.21 -6.18 -5.93
CA VAL A 69 15.35 -4.93 -6.69
C VAL A 69 14.36 -4.95 -7.84
N LEU A 70 13.55 -3.90 -7.92
CA LEU A 70 12.66 -3.62 -9.05
C LEU A 70 13.32 -2.57 -9.95
N MET A 71 13.36 -2.87 -11.24
CA MET A 71 13.73 -1.89 -12.26
C MET A 71 12.47 -1.13 -12.66
N LEU A 72 12.53 0.20 -12.59
CA LEU A 72 11.47 1.11 -12.97
C LEU A 72 11.96 1.95 -14.14
N ASP A 73 11.05 2.49 -14.96
CA ASP A 73 11.43 3.39 -16.06
C ASP A 73 12.24 4.61 -15.58
N SER A 74 12.03 5.02 -14.33
CA SER A 74 12.69 6.16 -13.69
C SER A 74 13.88 5.78 -12.79
N GLY A 75 14.20 4.50 -12.62
CA GLY A 75 15.32 4.08 -11.78
C GLY A 75 15.20 2.67 -11.20
N ARG A 76 15.61 2.50 -9.94
CA ARG A 76 15.53 1.22 -9.23
C ARG A 76 14.96 1.40 -7.84
N ALA A 77 14.09 0.48 -7.42
CA ALA A 77 13.57 0.40 -6.07
C ALA A 77 14.14 -0.84 -5.37
N ARG A 78 14.72 -0.66 -4.19
CA ARG A 78 15.14 -1.77 -3.33
C ARG A 78 14.06 -2.02 -2.29
N LEU A 79 13.56 -3.23 -2.24
CA LEU A 79 12.55 -3.67 -1.28
C LEU A 79 13.28 -4.19 -0.04
N SER A 80 12.87 -3.73 1.14
CA SER A 80 13.44 -4.11 2.43
C SER A 80 12.46 -4.93 3.25
#